data_AF-V7BRV4-F1
#
_entry.id   AF-V7BRV4-F1
#
_cell.length_a   1.000
_cell.length_b   1.000
_cell.length_c   1.000
_cell.angle_alpha   90.00
_cell.angle_beta   90.00
_cell.angle_gamma   90.00
#
_symmetry.space_group_name_H-M   'P 1'
#
loop_
_entity.id
_entity.type
_entity.pdbx_description
1 polymer ?
#
loop_
_entity_poly.entity_id
_entity_poly.type
_entity_poly.pdbx_seq_one_letter_code
_entity_poly.pdbx_strand_id
1 'polypeptide(L)'
;MRGKSGLPSGFTGVDVLGYSLTILRDICAQDGMRGNTKDVVDVLLSYGLIEFLLSLLGALEPPAIIRKGLKQIENQDNASCCSKPCPYKGFRRDIVALIGNCVYRRKHAQDEIRDRNGILLLLQQCVPDEDNPFLREWGLWSVRNMLWGNDENQKLVAELEIQGSADVPEINALGLQVEVDQRTRRPKLVNIPSCEKSL
;
A
#
# COMPACT_ATOMS: atom_id res chain seq x y z
N MET A 1 0.09 15.38 14.40
CA MET A 1 1.54 15.55 14.13
C MET A 1 2.06 14.28 13.45
N ARG A 2 2.93 14.40 12.45
CA ARG A 2 3.63 13.24 11.84
C ARG A 2 4.74 12.76 12.79
N GLY A 3 4.81 11.47 13.04
CA GLY A 3 5.87 10.87 13.85
C GLY A 3 7.22 10.95 13.15
N LYS A 4 8.25 11.42 13.86
CA LYS A 4 9.60 11.61 13.31
C LYS A 4 10.55 10.45 13.60
N SER A 5 10.22 9.61 14.57
CA SER A 5 11.00 8.46 15.05
C SER A 5 10.26 7.14 14.80
N GLY A 6 11.00 6.03 14.81
CA GLY A 6 10.42 4.70 14.95
C GLY A 6 9.97 4.44 16.39
N LEU A 7 9.58 3.19 16.69
CA LEU A 7 9.25 2.78 18.05
C LEU A 7 10.52 2.47 18.86
N PRO A 8 10.63 2.90 20.13
CA PRO A 8 9.68 3.76 20.84
C PRO A 8 9.73 5.22 20.34
N SER A 9 8.56 5.83 20.16
CA SER A 9 8.41 7.20 19.64
C SER A 9 8.48 8.27 20.72
N GLY A 10 8.46 7.89 22.01
CA GLY A 10 8.45 8.82 23.16
C GLY A 10 7.06 9.32 23.54
N PHE A 11 6.00 8.71 23.02
CA PHE A 11 4.61 9.05 23.32
C PHE A 11 3.87 7.76 23.63
N THR A 12 3.49 7.56 24.89
CA THR A 12 2.93 6.28 25.38
C THR A 12 1.77 5.76 24.53
N GLY A 13 0.84 6.63 24.09
CA GLY A 13 -0.28 6.20 23.25
C GLY A 13 0.14 5.69 21.87
N VAL A 14 1.16 6.31 21.26
CA VAL A 14 1.71 5.89 19.97
C VAL A 14 2.51 4.60 20.13
N ASP A 15 3.25 4.47 21.23
CA ASP A 15 4.03 3.29 21.56
C ASP A 15 3.14 2.07 21.80
N VAL A 16 2.08 2.22 22.60
CA VAL A 16 1.09 1.15 22.81
C VAL A 16 0.46 0.71 21.49
N LEU A 17 0.06 1.66 20.63
CA LEU A 17 -0.48 1.35 19.31
C LEU A 17 0.53 0.58 18.44
N GLY A 18 1.77 1.05 18.37
CA GLY A 18 2.81 0.46 17.54
C GLY A 18 3.25 -0.93 18.00
N TYR A 19 3.40 -1.12 19.31
CA TYR A 19 3.67 -2.44 19.88
C TYR A 19 2.48 -3.39 19.70
N SER A 20 1.24 -2.90 19.79
CA SER A 20 0.05 -3.71 19.50
C SER A 20 0.05 -4.22 18.06
N LEU A 21 0.36 -3.37 17.08
CA LEU A 21 0.51 -3.79 15.67
C LEU A 21 1.63 -4.81 15.48
N THR A 22 2.76 -4.63 16.18
CA THR A 22 3.90 -5.55 16.13
C THR A 22 3.50 -6.93 16.66
N ILE A 23 2.84 -6.99 17.82
CA ILE A 23 2.35 -8.24 18.43
C ILE A 23 1.35 -8.93 17.50
N LEU A 24 0.37 -8.18 16.96
CA LEU A 24 -0.61 -8.73 16.01
C LEU A 24 0.07 -9.29 14.75
N ARG A 25 1.07 -8.59 14.21
CA ARG A 25 1.83 -9.03 13.04
C ARG A 25 2.54 -10.36 13.31
N ASP A 26 3.14 -10.48 14.48
CA ASP A 26 3.88 -11.69 14.88
C ASP A 26 2.93 -12.85 15.17
N ILE A 27 1.75 -12.61 15.75
CA ILE A 27 0.67 -13.62 15.87
C ILE A 27 0.23 -14.10 14.48
N CYS A 28 -0.01 -13.17 13.55
CA CYS A 28 -0.49 -13.51 12.20
C CYS A 28 0.59 -14.14 11.32
N ALA A 29 1.87 -14.04 11.68
CA ALA A 29 2.97 -14.67 10.97
C ALA A 29 3.09 -16.17 11.24
N GLN A 30 2.47 -16.67 12.32
CA GLN A 30 2.55 -18.07 12.69
C GLN A 30 1.66 -18.91 11.77
N ASP A 31 2.27 -19.81 11.00
CA ASP A 31 1.55 -20.91 10.34
C ASP A 31 1.27 -21.93 11.44
N GLY A 32 0.00 -22.04 11.86
CA GLY A 32 -0.40 -22.69 13.10
C GLY A 32 0.34 -24.01 13.34
N MET A 33 1.03 -24.10 14.49
CA MET A 33 1.51 -25.40 14.96
C MET A 33 0.32 -26.36 14.98
N ARG A 34 0.40 -27.42 14.17
CA ARG A 34 -0.64 -28.42 13.87
C ARG A 34 -1.28 -29.03 15.13
N GLY A 35 -2.17 -28.33 15.82
CA GLY A 35 -2.86 -28.86 16.97
C GLY A 35 -4.10 -28.06 17.32
N ASN A 36 -5.27 -28.61 16.99
CA ASN A 36 -6.64 -28.49 17.54
C ASN A 36 -7.19 -27.20 18.18
N THR A 37 -6.42 -26.13 18.36
CA THR A 37 -6.89 -24.81 18.75
C THR A 37 -7.42 -24.11 17.50
N LYS A 38 -8.62 -23.49 17.60
CA LYS A 38 -9.11 -22.56 16.57
C LYS A 38 -7.98 -21.62 16.17
N ASP A 39 -7.74 -21.47 14.87
CA ASP A 39 -6.70 -20.56 14.38
C ASP A 39 -6.95 -19.18 15.00
N VAL A 40 -6.00 -18.73 15.83
CA VAL A 40 -6.10 -17.45 16.54
C VAL A 40 -6.27 -16.32 15.52
N VAL A 41 -5.67 -16.47 14.34
CA VAL A 41 -5.83 -15.52 13.24
C VAL A 41 -7.27 -15.50 12.76
N ASP A 42 -7.93 -16.65 12.55
CA ASP A 42 -9.34 -16.70 12.15
C ASP A 42 -10.25 -16.04 13.20
N VAL A 43 -9.93 -16.19 14.49
CA VAL A 43 -10.65 -15.50 15.57
C VAL A 43 -10.48 -13.98 15.44
N LEU A 44 -9.26 -13.49 15.24
CA LEU A 44 -9.00 -12.06 15.03
C LEU A 44 -9.72 -11.52 13.78
N LEU A 45 -9.72 -12.29 12.70
CA LEU A 45 -10.40 -11.96 11.45
C LEU A 45 -11.91 -11.85 11.65
N SER A 46 -12.52 -12.75 12.44
CA SER A 46 -13.95 -12.70 12.76
C SER A 46 -14.37 -11.44 13.53
N TYR A 47 -13.42 -10.75 14.19
CA TYR A 47 -13.64 -9.46 14.85
C TYR A 47 -13.44 -8.25 13.90
N GLY A 48 -13.31 -8.46 12.60
CA GLY A 48 -13.19 -7.39 11.61
C GLY A 48 -11.79 -6.78 11.50
N LEU A 49 -10.75 -7.55 11.80
CA LEU A 49 -9.36 -7.06 11.74
C LEU A 49 -8.99 -6.53 10.35
N ILE A 50 -9.39 -7.21 9.27
CA ILE A 50 -9.09 -6.77 7.88
C ILE A 50 -9.74 -5.42 7.59
N GLU A 51 -11.03 -5.27 7.89
CA GLU A 51 -11.76 -4.01 7.75
C GLU A 51 -11.08 -2.86 8.46
N PHE A 52 -10.68 -3.09 9.71
CA PHE A 52 -10.03 -2.09 10.54
C PHE A 52 -8.68 -1.68 9.94
N LEU A 53 -7.86 -2.64 9.49
CA LEU A 53 -6.55 -2.36 8.90
C LEU A 53 -6.66 -1.64 7.55
N LEU A 54 -7.61 -2.02 6.69
CA LEU A 54 -7.87 -1.32 5.43
C LEU A 54 -8.35 0.11 5.69
N SER A 55 -9.22 0.30 6.67
CA SER A 55 -9.73 1.61 7.06
C SER A 55 -8.61 2.50 7.62
N LEU A 56 -7.72 1.95 8.45
CA LEU A 56 -6.52 2.65 8.93
C LEU A 56 -5.60 3.03 7.76
N LEU A 57 -5.30 2.09 6.86
CA LEU A 57 -4.42 2.33 5.71
C LEU A 57 -4.98 3.38 4.75
N GLY A 58 -6.28 3.33 4.46
CA GLY A 58 -6.98 4.27 3.58
C GLY A 58 -7.13 5.67 4.18
N ALA A 59 -7.14 5.80 5.51
CA ALA A 59 -7.16 7.09 6.19
C ALA A 59 -5.79 7.81 6.18
N LEU A 60 -4.70 7.10 5.84
CA LEU A 60 -3.38 7.71 5.70
C LEU A 60 -3.28 8.48 4.39
N GLU A 61 -2.46 9.54 4.38
CA GLU A 61 -2.02 10.15 3.11
C GLU A 61 -1.46 9.09 2.15
N PRO A 62 -1.58 9.22 0.82
CA PRO A 62 -0.91 8.28 -0.09
C PRO A 62 0.61 8.19 0.15
N PRO A 63 1.25 7.05 -0.19
CA PRO A 63 2.71 6.92 -0.19
C PRO A 63 3.38 8.07 -0.96
N ALA A 64 4.58 8.46 -0.53
CA ALA A 64 5.20 9.71 -0.96
C ALA A 64 5.30 9.88 -2.50
N ILE A 65 5.52 8.79 -3.23
CA ILE A 65 5.64 8.79 -4.70
C ILE A 65 4.28 8.99 -5.38
N ILE A 66 3.22 8.39 -4.85
CA ILE A 66 1.85 8.55 -5.38
C ILE A 66 1.36 9.97 -5.13
N ARG A 67 1.72 10.57 -3.99
CA ARG A 67 1.40 11.97 -3.69
C ARG A 67 1.97 12.95 -4.72
N LYS A 68 3.17 12.69 -5.26
CA LYS A 68 3.77 13.55 -6.29
C LYS A 68 3.01 13.46 -7.62
N GLY A 69 2.52 12.28 -7.98
CA GLY A 69 1.70 12.09 -9.19
C GLY A 69 0.26 12.62 -9.07
N LEU A 70 -0.39 12.47 -7.91
CA LEU A 70 -1.79 12.88 -7.75
C LEU A 70 -1.98 14.41 -7.71
N LYS A 71 -0.99 15.13 -7.16
CA LYS A 71 -1.01 16.61 -7.11
C LYS A 71 -1.03 17.29 -8.48
N GLN A 72 -0.72 16.57 -9.56
CA GLN A 72 -0.80 17.09 -10.93
C GLN A 72 -2.19 16.89 -11.56
N ILE A 73 -2.99 15.94 -11.05
CA ILE A 73 -4.34 15.63 -11.54
C ILE A 73 -5.37 16.58 -10.91
N GLU A 74 -5.16 16.98 -9.65
CA GLU A 74 -6.11 17.76 -8.83
C GLU A 74 -6.01 19.29 -9.03
N ASN A 75 -5.87 19.77 -10.27
CA ASN A 75 -6.09 21.21 -10.54
C ASN A 75 -7.57 21.60 -10.59
N GLN A 76 -8.53 20.71 -10.26
CA GLN A 76 -9.96 21.06 -10.32
C GLN A 76 -10.92 20.53 -9.24
N ASP A 77 -10.53 19.81 -8.19
CA ASP A 77 -11.50 19.43 -7.16
C ASP A 77 -11.05 19.72 -5.73
N ASN A 78 -11.70 20.72 -5.13
CA ASN A 78 -11.62 21.09 -3.72
C ASN A 78 -12.29 20.02 -2.83
N ALA A 79 -11.64 18.87 -2.67
CA ALA A 79 -11.92 17.94 -1.60
C ALA A 79 -10.63 17.67 -0.83
N SER A 80 -10.29 18.59 0.08
CA SER A 80 -9.28 18.38 1.11
C SER A 80 -9.72 17.20 1.98
N CYS A 81 -9.40 15.98 1.55
CA CYS A 81 -9.53 14.81 2.39
C CYS A 81 -8.48 14.98 3.50
N CYS A 82 -8.95 15.05 4.75
CA CYS A 82 -8.12 15.18 5.94
C CYS A 82 -7.31 13.89 6.13
N SER A 83 -6.29 13.72 5.30
CA SER A 83 -5.43 12.57 5.28
C SER A 83 -4.51 12.62 6.49
N LYS A 84 -4.55 11.57 7.29
CA LYS A 84 -3.86 11.56 8.59
C LYS A 84 -2.38 11.22 8.38
N PRO A 85 -1.46 11.96 9.00
CA PRO A 85 -0.05 11.60 8.95
C PRO A 85 0.20 10.32 9.76
N CYS A 86 1.24 9.58 9.40
CA CYS A 86 1.65 8.39 10.16
C CYS A 86 2.04 8.77 11.61
N PRO A 87 1.55 8.04 12.64
CA PRO A 87 1.89 8.29 14.04
C PRO A 87 3.38 8.11 14.38
N TYR A 88 4.06 7.19 13.68
CA TYR A 88 5.50 6.92 13.80
C TYR A 88 6.06 6.43 12.44
N LYS A 89 7.39 6.46 12.29
CA LYS A 89 8.08 5.95 11.09
C LYS A 89 7.95 4.42 11.00
N GLY A 90 7.41 3.93 9.89
CA GLY A 90 7.13 2.51 9.67
C GLY A 90 5.70 2.08 9.96
N PHE A 91 4.83 2.98 10.45
CA PHE A 91 3.43 2.65 10.75
C PHE A 91 2.67 2.07 9.56
N ARG A 92 2.82 2.68 8.37
CA ARG A 92 2.18 2.17 7.15
C ARG A 92 2.71 0.78 6.82
N ARG A 93 4.03 0.59 6.87
CA ARG A 93 4.66 -0.72 6.65
C ARG A 93 4.07 -1.77 7.60
N ASP A 94 3.92 -1.45 8.88
CA ASP A 94 3.39 -2.39 9.87
C ASP A 94 1.96 -2.83 9.55
N ILE A 95 1.10 -1.90 9.13
CA ILE A 95 -0.26 -2.22 8.68
C ILE A 95 -0.21 -3.15 7.46
N VAL A 96 0.58 -2.80 6.43
CA VAL A 96 0.68 -3.58 5.19
C VAL A 96 1.22 -4.98 5.46
N ALA A 97 2.24 -5.10 6.33
CA ALA A 97 2.82 -6.37 6.73
C ALA A 97 1.81 -7.26 7.48
N LEU A 98 1.06 -6.67 8.42
CA LEU A 98 0.02 -7.37 9.14
C LEU A 98 -1.09 -7.88 8.21
N ILE A 99 -1.56 -7.06 7.26
CA ILE A 99 -2.52 -7.51 6.23
C ILE A 99 -1.94 -8.68 5.44
N GLY A 100 -0.69 -8.58 4.98
CA GLY A 100 -0.03 -9.64 4.21
C GLY A 100 0.05 -10.98 4.93
N ASN A 101 0.28 -10.95 6.24
CA ASN A 101 0.29 -12.13 7.09
C ASN A 101 -1.11 -12.71 7.28
N CYS A 102 -2.12 -11.86 7.51
CA CYS A 102 -3.51 -12.28 7.68
C CYS A 102 -4.02 -13.07 6.46
N VAL A 103 -3.71 -12.60 5.24
CA VAL A 103 -4.25 -13.19 4.00
C VAL A 103 -3.45 -14.39 3.48
N TYR A 104 -2.32 -14.75 4.11
CA TYR A 104 -1.52 -15.88 3.67
C TYR A 104 -2.30 -17.20 3.82
N ARG A 105 -2.59 -17.86 2.69
CA ARG A 105 -3.31 -19.14 2.61
C ARG A 105 -4.72 -19.14 3.23
N ARG A 106 -5.33 -17.96 3.42
CA ARG A 106 -6.69 -17.81 3.98
C ARG A 106 -7.63 -17.20 2.93
N LYS A 107 -8.30 -18.05 2.14
CA LYS A 107 -9.16 -17.59 1.02
C LYS A 107 -10.24 -16.60 1.47
N HIS A 108 -10.90 -16.84 2.61
CA HIS A 108 -11.92 -15.92 3.12
C HIS A 108 -11.37 -14.51 3.41
N ALA A 109 -10.15 -14.39 3.95
CA ALA A 109 -9.51 -13.10 4.17
C ALA A 109 -9.08 -12.43 2.86
N GLN A 110 -8.61 -13.22 1.88
CA GLN A 110 -8.31 -12.72 0.54
C GLN A 110 -9.56 -12.18 -0.17
N ASP A 111 -10.69 -12.87 -0.02
CA ASP A 111 -11.98 -12.46 -0.58
C ASP A 111 -12.50 -11.20 0.13
N GLU A 112 -12.37 -11.10 1.45
CA GLU A 112 -12.75 -9.89 2.20
C GLU A 112 -11.99 -8.64 1.72
N ILE A 113 -10.69 -8.77 1.39
CA ILE A 113 -9.92 -7.66 0.79
C ILE A 113 -10.55 -7.20 -0.53
N ARG A 114 -10.97 -8.14 -1.39
CA ARG A 114 -11.62 -7.83 -2.67
C ARG A 114 -12.96 -7.14 -2.45
N ASP A 115 -13.80 -7.70 -1.58
CA ASP A 115 -15.15 -7.22 -1.33
C ASP A 115 -15.17 -5.82 -0.73
N ARG A 116 -14.09 -5.42 -0.06
CA ARG A 116 -13.88 -4.07 0.51
C ARG A 116 -13.10 -3.13 -0.41
N ASN A 117 -12.94 -3.47 -1.69
CA ASN A 117 -12.14 -2.72 -2.67
C ASN A 117 -10.67 -2.47 -2.22
N GLY A 118 -10.13 -3.32 -1.35
CA GLY A 118 -8.80 -3.20 -0.77
C GLY A 118 -7.66 -3.58 -1.71
N ILE A 119 -7.94 -4.25 -2.84
CA ILE A 119 -6.92 -4.67 -3.82
C ILE A 119 -6.11 -3.46 -4.35
N LEU A 120 -6.80 -2.42 -4.82
CA LEU A 120 -6.15 -1.21 -5.33
C LEU A 120 -5.37 -0.48 -4.21
N LEU A 121 -5.94 -0.42 -3.01
CA LEU A 121 -5.29 0.18 -1.85
C LEU A 121 -3.98 -0.53 -1.52
N LEU A 122 -3.91 -1.86 -1.60
CA LEU A 122 -2.68 -2.62 -1.37
C LEU A 122 -1.66 -2.45 -2.50
N LEU A 123 -2.12 -2.43 -3.76
CA LEU A 123 -1.23 -2.18 -4.91
C LEU A 123 -0.51 -0.82 -4.80
N GLN A 124 -1.19 0.20 -4.28
CA GLN A 124 -0.59 1.51 -4.03
C GLN A 124 0.59 1.46 -3.05
N GLN A 125 0.71 0.42 -2.22
CA GLN A 125 1.79 0.28 -1.25
C GLN A 125 3.04 -0.38 -1.84
N CYS A 126 3.03 -0.78 -3.12
CA CYS A 126 4.15 -1.42 -3.81
C CYS A 126 5.20 -0.41 -4.32
N VAL A 127 5.48 0.63 -3.52
CA VAL A 127 6.39 1.73 -3.87
C VAL A 127 7.37 2.00 -2.72
N PRO A 128 8.59 2.49 -3.01
CA PRO A 128 9.50 2.91 -1.95
C PRO A 128 8.94 4.13 -1.20
N ASP A 129 9.21 4.19 0.10
CA ASP A 129 8.75 5.27 0.98
C ASP A 129 9.78 5.48 2.10
N GLU A 130 10.34 6.69 2.18
CA GLU A 130 11.43 7.03 3.11
C GLU A 130 11.02 6.97 4.59
N ASP A 131 9.74 7.25 4.88
CA ASP A 131 9.21 7.16 6.25
C ASP A 131 8.84 5.71 6.61
N ASN A 132 8.82 4.79 5.63
CA ASN A 132 8.41 3.41 5.80
C ASN A 132 9.39 2.45 5.09
N PRO A 133 10.59 2.23 5.67
CA PRO A 133 11.55 1.27 5.14
C PRO A 133 10.91 -0.10 4.90
N PHE A 134 11.22 -0.72 3.77
CA PHE A 134 10.66 -2.00 3.31
C PHE A 134 9.16 -1.99 2.95
N LEU A 135 8.52 -0.82 2.82
CA LEU A 135 7.11 -0.75 2.43
C LEU A 135 6.85 -1.47 1.10
N ARG A 136 7.70 -1.25 0.09
CA ARG A 136 7.57 -1.86 -1.23
C ARG A 136 7.58 -3.38 -1.14
N GLU A 137 8.52 -3.94 -0.39
CA GLU A 137 8.73 -5.37 -0.22
C GLU A 137 7.53 -6.00 0.48
N TRP A 138 7.05 -5.37 1.56
CA TRP A 138 5.83 -5.80 2.24
C TRP A 138 4.58 -5.65 1.36
N GLY A 139 4.49 -4.59 0.55
CA GLY A 139 3.42 -4.42 -0.43
C GLY A 139 3.38 -5.57 -1.43
N LEU A 140 4.53 -5.89 -2.04
CA LEU A 140 4.65 -7.02 -2.97
C LEU A 140 4.34 -8.36 -2.31
N TRP A 141 4.77 -8.55 -1.06
CA TRP A 141 4.48 -9.75 -0.28
C TRP A 141 2.98 -9.90 0.00
N SER A 142 2.32 -8.82 0.42
CA SER A 142 0.88 -8.79 0.66
C SER A 142 0.07 -9.05 -0.60
N VAL A 143 0.47 -8.45 -1.74
CA VAL A 143 -0.17 -8.71 -3.04
C VAL A 143 0.01 -10.17 -3.45
N ARG A 144 1.23 -10.73 -3.34
CA ARG A 144 1.46 -12.16 -3.60
C ARG A 144 0.51 -13.02 -2.78
N ASN A 145 0.41 -12.79 -1.47
CA ASN A 145 -0.40 -13.61 -0.58
C ASN A 145 -1.90 -13.45 -0.86
N MET A 146 -2.35 -12.25 -1.21
CA MET A 146 -3.73 -11.94 -1.60
C MET A 146 -4.17 -12.64 -2.89
N LEU A 147 -3.24 -12.84 -3.83
CA LEU A 147 -3.49 -13.47 -5.13
C LEU A 147 -3.24 -14.98 -5.14
N TRP A 148 -2.50 -15.51 -4.17
CA TRP A 148 -2.09 -16.91 -4.15
C TRP A 148 -3.29 -17.86 -4.03
N GLY A 149 -3.57 -18.61 -5.10
CA GLY A 149 -4.69 -19.56 -5.17
C GLY A 149 -6.08 -18.91 -5.21
N ASN A 150 -6.17 -17.62 -5.57
CA ASN A 150 -7.43 -16.87 -5.65
C ASN A 150 -7.61 -16.31 -7.06
N ASP A 151 -8.28 -17.08 -7.92
CA ASP A 151 -8.48 -16.76 -9.34
C ASP A 151 -9.34 -15.49 -9.52
N GLU A 152 -10.28 -15.27 -8.60
CA GLU A 152 -11.16 -14.10 -8.60
C GLU A 152 -10.37 -12.81 -8.36
N ASN A 153 -9.43 -12.82 -7.41
CA ASN A 153 -8.53 -11.69 -7.19
C ASN A 153 -7.53 -11.52 -8.34
N GLN A 154 -7.01 -12.61 -8.90
CA GLN A 154 -6.11 -12.57 -10.05
C GLN A 154 -6.78 -11.95 -11.27
N LYS A 155 -8.04 -12.34 -11.54
CA LYS A 155 -8.84 -11.79 -12.62
C LYS A 155 -9.04 -10.29 -12.48
N LEU A 156 -9.42 -9.82 -11.29
CA LEU A 156 -9.59 -8.38 -11.04
C LEU A 156 -8.29 -7.61 -11.29
N VAL A 157 -7.16 -8.13 -10.83
CA VAL A 157 -5.85 -7.48 -11.08
C VAL A 157 -5.46 -7.53 -12.56
N ALA A 158 -5.78 -8.61 -13.27
CA ALA A 158 -5.50 -8.76 -14.71
C ALA A 158 -6.34 -7.81 -15.59
N GLU A 159 -7.51 -7.39 -15.10
CA GLU A 159 -8.39 -6.42 -15.76
C GLU A 159 -7.95 -4.96 -15.53
N LEU A 160 -6.92 -4.71 -14.71
CA LEU A 160 -6.39 -3.36 -14.51
C LEU A 160 -5.65 -2.87 -15.76
N GLU A 161 -6.07 -1.71 -16.25
CA GLU A 161 -5.47 -1.06 -17.40
C GLU A 161 -4.54 0.10 -17.00
N ILE A 162 -3.46 0.27 -17.74
CA ILE A 162 -2.57 1.41 -17.59
C ILE A 162 -3.30 2.67 -18.08
N GLN A 163 -3.62 3.57 -17.16
CA GLN A 163 -4.29 4.84 -17.47
C GLN A 163 -3.31 5.98 -17.82
N GLY A 164 -2.00 5.75 -17.69
CA GLY A 164 -0.95 6.72 -17.99
C GLY A 164 0.23 6.62 -17.03
N SER A 165 1.22 7.50 -17.20
CA SER A 165 2.30 7.71 -16.24
C SER A 165 2.05 8.99 -15.45
N ALA A 166 2.39 8.99 -14.16
CA ALA A 166 2.50 10.23 -13.41
C ALA A 166 3.68 11.05 -13.95
N ASP A 167 3.51 12.35 -14.12
CA ASP A 167 4.61 13.24 -14.49
C ASP A 167 5.56 13.37 -13.29
N VAL A 168 6.83 13.03 -13.49
CA VAL A 168 7.84 13.11 -12.43
C VAL A 168 8.70 14.34 -12.73
N PRO A 169 8.60 15.42 -11.94
CA PRO A 169 9.34 16.66 -12.18
C PRO A 169 10.85 16.43 -12.32
N GLU A 170 11.39 15.45 -11.60
CA GLU A 170 12.80 15.06 -11.67
C GLU A 170 13.17 14.45 -13.03
N ILE A 171 12.25 13.71 -13.69
CA ILE A 171 12.46 13.14 -15.03
C ILE A 171 12.36 14.26 -16.07
N ASN A 172 11.39 15.16 -15.94
CA ASN A 172 11.22 16.30 -16.84
C ASN A 172 12.41 17.26 -16.77
N ALA A 173 12.98 17.48 -15.59
CA ALA A 173 14.19 18.29 -15.40
C ALA A 173 15.43 17.71 -16.14
N LEU A 174 15.43 16.40 -16.40
CA LEU A 174 16.46 15.73 -17.21
C LEU A 174 16.16 15.82 -18.73
N GLY A 175 15.08 16.50 -19.14
CA GLY A 175 14.65 16.57 -20.53
C GLY A 175 14.02 15.28 -21.04
N LEU A 176 13.51 14.44 -20.14
CA LEU A 176 12.92 13.14 -20.43
C LEU A 176 11.43 13.14 -20.08
N GLN A 177 10.65 12.30 -20.77
CA GLN A 177 9.24 12.04 -20.48
C GLN A 177 9.00 10.52 -20.49
N VAL A 178 8.05 10.05 -19.68
CA VAL A 178 7.60 8.65 -19.70
C VAL A 178 6.42 8.53 -20.66
N GLU A 179 6.52 7.67 -21.65
CA GLU A 179 5.44 7.28 -22.54
C GLU A 179 5.15 5.79 -22.42
N VAL A 180 3.91 5.37 -22.70
CA VAL A 180 3.57 3.95 -22.80
C VAL A 180 3.75 3.50 -24.25
N ASP A 181 4.67 2.58 -24.49
CA ASP A 181 4.82 1.96 -25.80
C ASP A 181 3.56 1.15 -26.13
N GLN A 182 2.81 1.59 -27.16
CA GLN A 182 1.54 0.96 -27.54
C GLN A 182 1.69 -0.51 -27.97
N ARG A 183 2.86 -0.92 -28.45
CA ARG A 183 3.11 -2.30 -28.89
C ARG A 183 3.44 -3.21 -27.72
N THR A 184 4.24 -2.74 -26.77
CA THR A 184 4.70 -3.56 -25.64
C THR A 184 3.86 -3.37 -24.38
N ARG A 185 3.03 -2.33 -24.32
CA ARG A 185 2.34 -1.81 -23.13
C ARG A 185 3.29 -1.54 -21.97
N ARG A 186 4.57 -1.29 -22.25
CA ARG A 186 5.60 -0.99 -21.24
C ARG A 186 5.91 0.50 -21.23
N PRO A 187 6.23 1.07 -20.04
CA PRO A 187 6.73 2.43 -19.96
C PRO A 187 8.10 2.54 -20.65
N LYS A 188 8.29 3.62 -21.40
CA LYS A 188 9.50 3.97 -22.16
C LYS A 188 9.86 5.42 -21.85
N LEU A 189 11.14 5.70 -21.67
CA LEU A 189 11.64 7.07 -21.58
C LEU A 189 11.90 7.63 -22.98
N VAL A 190 11.36 8.81 -23.27
CA VAL A 190 11.58 9.56 -24.51
C VAL A 190 12.14 10.94 -24.18
N ASN A 191 12.85 11.56 -25.13
CA ASN A 191 13.34 12.92 -24.96
C ASN A 191 12.20 13.91 -25.20
N ILE A 192 12.12 14.95 -24.36
CA ILE A 192 11.20 16.08 -24.59
C ILE A 192 11.68 16.83 -25.85
N PRO A 193 10.84 16.99 -26.89
CA PRO A 193 11.24 17.63 -28.13
C PRO A 193 11.70 19.08 -27.89
N SER A 194 12.76 19.49 -28.60
CA SER A 194 13.51 20.74 -28.40
C SER A 194 12.69 22.04 -28.53
N CYS A 195 11.42 21.97 -28.93
CA CYS A 195 10.56 23.10 -29.25
C CYS A 195 9.75 23.63 -28.05
N GLU A 196 9.73 22.93 -26.92
CA GLU A 196 9.00 23.34 -25.70
C GLU A 196 9.92 23.95 -24.61
N LYS A 197 11.21 24.16 -24.90
CA LYS A 197 12.18 24.74 -23.94
C LYS A 197 12.01 26.24 -23.67
N SER A 198 10.96 26.86 -24.17
CA SER A 198 10.71 28.29 -23.99
C SER A 198 9.22 28.56 -23.82
N LEU A 199 8.75 28.42 -22.58
CA LEU A 199 7.67 29.19 -21.94
C LEU A 199 7.73 28.94 -20.43
#